data_AF-A0A942FPQ8-F1
#
_entry.id   AF-A0A942FPQ8-F1
#
_cell.length_a   1.000
_cell.length_b   1.000
_cell.length_c   1.000
_cell.angle_alpha   90.00
_cell.angle_beta   90.00
_cell.angle_gamma   90.00
#
_symmetry.space_group_name_H-M   'P 1'
#
loop_
_entity.id
_entity.type
_entity.pdbx_description
1 polymer ?
#
loop_
_entity_poly.entity_id
_entity_poly.type
_entity_poly.pdbx_seq_one_letter_code
_entity_poly.pdbx_strand_id
1 'polypeptide(L)'
;MTATLDRVIEITSRMTGVKAAKLNANSAIDQDIRIYGDDVTDLAEALAAEFGDQVWQWPWQRFAELNEGLSLLFPFMLVWQLLTWPVRGTFEYPSQFERLELGHIAKVIDAGQWLEP
;
A
#
# COMPACT_ATOMS: atom_id res chain seq x y z
N MET A 1 -4.77 13.24 15.91
CA MET A 1 -3.91 12.13 15.46
C MET A 1 -3.53 11.34 16.70
N THR A 2 -3.60 10.00 16.65
CA THR A 2 -3.12 9.13 17.75
C THR A 2 -1.61 8.96 17.62
N ALA A 3 -0.92 8.70 18.73
CA ALA A 3 0.53 8.47 18.72
C ALA A 3 0.92 7.32 17.76
N THR A 4 0.07 6.29 17.68
CA THR A 4 0.21 5.16 16.76
C THR A 4 0.11 5.58 15.30
N LEU A 5 -0.85 6.43 14.94
CA LEU A 5 -0.98 6.94 13.57
C LEU A 5 0.25 7.76 13.16
N ASP A 6 0.76 8.61 14.05
CA ASP A 6 1.97 9.39 13.77
C ASP A 6 3.16 8.48 13.49
N ARG A 7 3.28 7.39 14.26
CA ARG A 7 4.35 6.41 14.09
C ARG A 7 4.20 5.59 12.82
N VAL A 8 2.99 5.17 12.47
CA VAL A 8 2.69 4.51 11.19
C VAL A 8 3.06 5.43 10.02
N ILE A 9 2.65 6.71 10.07
CA ILE A 9 3.00 7.69 9.03
C ILE A 9 4.52 7.87 8.92
N GLU A 10 5.24 7.93 10.03
CA GLU A 10 6.71 8.05 10.04
C GLU A 10 7.37 6.84 9.37
N ILE A 11 6.96 5.61 9.75
CA ILE A 11 7.47 4.37 9.18
C ILE A 11 7.18 4.33 7.68
N THR A 12 5.93 4.55 7.28
CA THR A 12 5.53 4.56 5.86
C THR A 12 6.30 5.63 5.08
N SER A 13 6.47 6.83 5.65
CA SER A 13 7.24 7.90 5.01
C SER A 13 8.70 7.50 4.76
N ARG A 14 9.32 6.82 5.73
CA ARG A 14 10.70 6.34 5.63
C ARG A 14 10.85 5.23 4.59
N MET A 15 9.93 4.27 4.56
CA MET A 15 10.00 3.14 3.64
C MET A 15 9.72 3.53 2.19
N THR A 16 8.72 4.40 1.98
CA THR A 16 8.27 4.76 0.62
C THR A 16 8.96 5.99 0.05
N GLY A 17 9.68 6.75 0.87
CA GLY A 17 10.23 8.06 0.51
C GLY A 17 9.17 9.15 0.33
N VAL A 18 7.88 8.84 0.48
CA VAL A 18 6.81 9.85 0.45
C VAL A 18 6.95 10.73 1.69
N LYS A 19 7.00 12.06 1.50
CA LYS A 19 7.11 13.01 2.61
C LYS A 19 5.94 12.83 3.59
N ALA A 20 6.23 12.67 4.88
CA ALA A 20 5.23 12.53 5.94
C ALA A 20 4.14 13.62 5.90
N ALA A 21 4.49 14.86 5.54
CA ALA A 21 3.52 15.97 5.41
C ALA A 21 2.46 15.77 4.31
N LYS A 22 2.66 14.81 3.39
CA LYS A 22 1.68 14.43 2.36
C LYS A 22 0.84 13.21 2.75
N LEU A 23 1.21 12.51 3.82
CA LEU A 23 0.50 11.34 4.31
C LEU A 23 -0.50 11.76 5.39
N ASN A 24 -1.64 11.08 5.42
CA ASN A 24 -2.66 11.27 6.44
C ASN A 24 -3.40 9.96 6.68
N ALA A 25 -4.36 9.99 7.62
CA ALA A 25 -5.13 8.81 8.00
C ALA A 25 -5.82 8.11 6.82
N ASN A 26 -6.24 8.84 5.79
CA ASN A 26 -7.00 8.30 4.66
C ASN A 26 -6.11 7.86 3.49
N SER A 27 -4.79 8.01 3.63
CA SER A 27 -3.84 7.59 2.60
C SER A 27 -3.81 6.07 2.54
N ALA A 28 -4.21 5.50 1.41
CA ALA A 28 -4.21 4.06 1.19
C ALA A 28 -2.87 3.60 0.59
N ILE A 29 -2.40 2.44 1.05
CA ILE A 29 -1.07 1.92 0.71
C ILE A 29 -0.85 1.77 -0.81
N ASP A 30 -1.80 1.19 -1.53
CA ASP A 30 -1.65 0.92 -2.97
C ASP A 30 -2.18 2.08 -3.81
N GLN A 31 -3.37 2.60 -3.51
CA GLN A 31 -4.03 3.57 -4.39
C GLN A 31 -3.43 4.98 -4.29
N ASP A 32 -2.98 5.39 -3.11
CA ASP A 32 -2.48 6.76 -2.87
C ASP A 32 -0.96 6.79 -2.71
N ILE A 33 -0.40 5.81 -1.99
CA ILE A 33 1.04 5.73 -1.68
C ILE A 33 1.80 4.92 -2.75
N ARG A 34 1.11 4.01 -3.45
CA ARG A 34 1.62 3.18 -4.55
C ARG A 34 2.74 2.24 -4.14
N ILE A 35 2.58 1.57 -3.01
CA ILE A 35 3.45 0.44 -2.66
C ILE A 35 2.89 -0.84 -3.27
N TYR A 36 3.77 -1.65 -3.83
CA TYR A 36 3.47 -2.95 -4.43
C TYR A 36 4.72 -3.83 -4.39
N GLY A 37 4.55 -5.14 -4.52
CA GLY A 37 5.65 -6.08 -4.54
C GLY A 37 6.39 -6.15 -3.21
N ASP A 38 7.72 -6.12 -3.28
CA ASP A 38 8.59 -6.23 -2.12
C ASP A 38 8.45 -5.01 -1.20
N ASP A 39 8.05 -3.84 -1.72
CA ASP A 39 7.78 -2.64 -0.89
C ASP A 39 6.68 -2.90 0.16
N VAL A 40 5.72 -3.78 -0.14
CA VAL A 40 4.66 -4.16 0.82
C VAL A 40 5.26 -5.03 1.92
N THR A 41 6.13 -5.97 1.55
CA THR A 41 6.85 -6.85 2.48
C THR A 41 7.76 -6.05 3.40
N ASP A 42 8.50 -5.10 2.84
CA ASP A 42 9.38 -4.19 3.57
C ASP A 42 8.60 -3.29 4.54
N LEU A 43 7.43 -2.80 4.14
CA LEU A 43 6.55 -2.06 5.04
C LEU A 43 6.02 -2.96 6.16
N ALA A 44 5.58 -4.18 5.84
CA ALA A 44 5.09 -5.14 6.82
C ALA A 44 6.19 -5.50 7.84
N GLU A 45 7.43 -5.69 7.39
CA GLU A 45 8.60 -5.92 8.24
C GLU A 45 8.86 -4.73 9.18
N ALA A 46 8.88 -3.51 8.65
CA ALA A 46 9.12 -2.32 9.44
C ALA A 46 8.03 -2.08 10.49
N LEU A 47 6.77 -2.38 10.16
CA LEU A 47 5.65 -2.33 11.09
C LEU A 47 5.72 -3.46 12.13
N ALA A 48 6.09 -4.69 11.72
CA ALA A 48 6.24 -5.83 12.63
C ALA A 48 7.36 -5.60 13.65
N ALA A 49 8.49 -5.02 13.21
CA ALA A 49 9.61 -4.69 14.09
C ALA A 49 9.22 -3.69 15.20
N GLU A 50 8.27 -2.78 14.93
CA GLU A 50 7.82 -1.77 15.89
C GLU A 50 6.63 -2.25 16.73
N PHE A 51 5.65 -2.92 16.12
CA PHE A 51 4.34 -3.21 16.72
C PHE A 51 4.06 -4.70 16.94
N GLY A 52 5.00 -5.58 16.59
CA GLY A 52 4.97 -7.02 16.83
C GLY A 52 4.62 -7.87 15.60
N ASP A 53 5.02 -9.14 15.66
CA ASP A 53 4.98 -10.09 14.52
C ASP A 53 3.56 -10.40 13.98
N GLN A 54 2.52 -10.07 14.73
CA GLN A 54 1.12 -10.21 14.30
C GLN A 54 0.80 -9.46 12.99
N VAL A 55 1.58 -8.40 12.68
CA VAL A 55 1.48 -7.65 11.43
C VAL A 55 1.70 -8.54 10.20
N TRP A 56 2.56 -9.55 10.30
CA TRP A 56 2.80 -10.51 9.21
C TRP A 56 1.58 -11.37 8.87
N GLN A 57 0.64 -11.50 9.80
CA GLN A 57 -0.54 -12.36 9.64
C GLN A 57 -1.72 -11.62 8.99
N TRP A 58 -1.60 -10.33 8.74
CA TRP A 58 -2.66 -9.55 8.10
C TRP A 58 -2.86 -9.98 6.64
N PRO A 59 -4.07 -9.83 6.08
CA PRO A 59 -4.37 -10.28 4.73
C PRO A 59 -3.88 -9.28 3.68
N TRP A 60 -2.57 -8.99 3.65
CA TRP A 60 -1.91 -8.02 2.77
C TRP A 60 -2.27 -8.18 1.29
N GLN A 61 -2.47 -9.41 0.83
CA GLN A 61 -2.87 -9.74 -0.54
C GLN A 61 -4.22 -9.15 -0.98
N ARG A 62 -5.06 -8.69 -0.03
CA ARG A 62 -6.32 -7.98 -0.35
C ARG A 62 -6.07 -6.53 -0.75
N PHE A 63 -4.96 -5.95 -0.33
CA PHE A 63 -4.74 -4.51 -0.31
C PHE A 63 -3.60 -4.05 -1.21
N ALA A 64 -2.74 -4.96 -1.68
CA ALA A 64 -1.68 -4.68 -2.65
C ALA A 64 -1.27 -5.95 -3.42
N GLU A 65 -0.67 -5.76 -4.58
CA GLU A 65 0.00 -6.84 -5.32
C GLU A 65 1.26 -7.20 -4.56
N LEU A 66 1.44 -8.48 -4.21
CA LEU A 66 2.64 -8.96 -3.51
C LEU A 66 3.67 -9.55 -4.45
N ASN A 67 3.30 -9.87 -5.70
CA ASN A 67 4.24 -10.48 -6.64
C ASN A 67 5.01 -9.40 -7.41
N GLU A 68 6.33 -9.42 -7.27
CA GLU A 68 7.21 -8.73 -8.21
C GLU A 68 7.43 -9.58 -9.46
N GLY A 69 6.81 -9.17 -10.56
CA GLY A 69 7.02 -9.83 -11.84
C GLY A 69 6.34 -9.12 -13.00
N LEU A 70 7.10 -8.82 -14.04
CA LEU A 70 6.51 -8.42 -15.31
C LEU A 70 5.91 -9.66 -15.97
N SER A 71 4.60 -9.64 -16.21
CA SER A 71 3.95 -10.65 -17.04
C SER A 71 4.66 -10.76 -18.39
N LEU A 72 4.79 -11.98 -18.93
CA LEU A 72 5.28 -12.19 -20.29
C LEU A 72 4.44 -11.44 -21.34
N LEU A 73 3.19 -11.09 -20.99
CA LEU A 73 2.28 -10.30 -21.82
C LEU A 73 2.51 -8.79 -21.70
N PHE A 74 3.40 -8.32 -20.83
CA PHE A 74 3.67 -6.91 -20.58
C PHE A 74 3.94 -6.10 -21.87
N PRO A 75 4.73 -6.58 -22.85
CA PRO A 75 4.93 -5.83 -24.10
C PRO A 75 3.63 -5.59 -24.89
N PHE A 76 2.74 -6.57 -24.93
CA PHE A 76 1.45 -6.44 -25.61
C PHE A 76 0.51 -5.50 -24.85
N MET A 77 0.49 -5.60 -23.52
CA MET A 77 -0.27 -4.70 -22.66
C MET A 77 0.21 -3.25 -22.81
N LEU A 78 1.53 -3.02 -22.88
CA LEU A 78 2.11 -1.69 -23.07
C LEU A 78 1.69 -1.06 -24.40
N VAL A 79 1.73 -1.81 -25.50
CA VAL A 79 1.26 -1.34 -26.80
C VAL A 79 -0.22 -0.98 -26.74
N TRP A 80 -1.04 -1.84 -26.13
CA TRP A 80 -2.47 -1.57 -25.94
C TRP A 80 -2.72 -0.31 -25.09
N GLN A 81 -1.94 -0.11 -24.03
CA GLN A 81 -2.03 1.03 -23.13
C GLN A 81 -1.66 2.32 -23.86
N LEU A 82 -0.60 2.32 -24.68
CA LEU A 82 -0.23 3.45 -25.52
C LEU A 82 -1.31 3.81 -26.56
N LEU A 83 -1.96 2.80 -27.15
CA LEU A 83 -3.03 3.01 -28.13
C LEU A 83 -4.32 3.54 -27.50
N THR A 84 -4.66 3.09 -26.29
CA THR A 84 -5.94 3.42 -25.63
C THR A 84 -5.86 4.62 -24.69
N TRP A 85 -4.66 5.02 -24.26
CA TRP A 85 -4.45 6.15 -23.35
C TRP A 85 -5.13 7.46 -23.82
N PRO A 86 -5.05 7.89 -25.11
CA PRO A 86 -5.70 9.13 -25.55
C PRO A 86 -7.21 9.14 -25.34
N VAL A 87 -7.84 7.96 -25.34
CA VAL A 87 -9.29 7.79 -25.17
C VAL A 87 -9.65 7.67 -23.70
N ARG A 88 -8.82 6.98 -22.90
CA ARG A 88 -9.05 6.77 -21.46
C ARG A 88 -8.71 7.98 -20.60
N GLY A 89 -7.83 8.86 -21.07
CA GLY A 89 -7.35 10.01 -20.31
C GLY A 89 -6.32 9.67 -19.23
N THR A 90 -6.14 8.39 -18.88
CA THR A 90 -5.13 7.92 -17.92
C THR A 90 -4.28 6.82 -18.53
N PHE A 91 -2.98 6.85 -18.23
CA PHE A 91 -2.07 5.77 -18.64
C PHE A 91 -2.25 4.56 -17.73
N GLU A 92 -2.49 4.78 -16.44
CA GLU A 92 -2.61 3.72 -15.43
C GLU A 92 -4.01 3.11 -15.38
N TYR A 93 -4.06 1.84 -14.96
CA TYR A 93 -5.29 1.15 -14.62
C TYR A 93 -5.64 1.43 -13.16
N PRO A 94 -6.93 1.54 -12.82
CA PRO A 94 -7.35 1.59 -11.42
C PRO A 94 -6.89 0.32 -10.71
N SER A 95 -6.45 0.48 -9.46
CA SER A 95 -6.19 -0.66 -8.59
C SER A 95 -7.44 -1.53 -8.43
N GLN A 96 -7.23 -2.84 -8.42
CA GLN A 96 -8.25 -3.84 -8.12
C GLN A 96 -8.32 -4.20 -6.63
N PHE A 97 -7.37 -3.69 -5.82
CA PHE A 97 -7.24 -4.02 -4.42
C PHE A 97 -8.16 -3.18 -3.55
N GLU A 98 -8.51 -3.73 -2.39
CA GLU A 98 -9.22 -3.00 -1.35
C GLU A 98 -8.34 -1.86 -0.81
N ARG A 99 -8.96 -0.82 -0.22
CA ARG A 99 -8.23 0.30 0.36
C ARG A 99 -7.81 -0.05 1.80
N LEU A 100 -6.50 -0.16 2.03
CA LEU A 100 -5.94 -0.20 3.38
C LEU A 100 -5.32 1.15 3.73
N GLU A 101 -6.04 1.92 4.53
CA GLU A 101 -5.65 3.26 4.94
C GLU A 101 -4.72 3.26 6.17
N LEU A 102 -3.80 4.22 6.26
CA LEU A 102 -2.87 4.33 7.40
C LEU A 102 -3.60 4.47 8.75
N GLY A 103 -4.75 5.14 8.75
CA GLY A 103 -5.62 5.25 9.92
C GLY A 103 -6.18 3.91 10.36
N HIS A 104 -6.52 3.03 9.40
CA HIS A 104 -6.99 1.69 9.70
C HIS A 104 -5.88 0.81 10.27
N ILE A 105 -4.67 0.88 9.69
CA ILE A 105 -3.48 0.20 10.22
C ILE A 105 -3.23 0.61 11.67
N ALA A 106 -3.25 1.91 11.97
CA ALA A 106 -3.08 2.42 13.32
C ALA A 106 -4.16 1.90 14.28
N LYS A 107 -5.43 1.86 13.84
CA LYS A 107 -6.55 1.34 14.62
C LYS A 107 -6.41 -0.16 14.92
N VAL A 108 -5.96 -0.95 13.95
CA VAL A 108 -5.70 -2.39 14.12
C VAL A 108 -4.57 -2.63 15.12
N ILE A 109 -3.50 -1.83 15.06
CA ILE A 109 -2.40 -1.87 16.03
C ILE A 109 -2.90 -1.53 17.43
N ASP A 110 -3.66 -0.43 17.58
CA ASP A 110 -4.22 -0.01 18.87
C ASP A 110 -5.18 -1.06 19.46
N ALA A 111 -5.90 -1.80 18.61
CA ALA A 111 -6.81 -2.86 19.02
C ALA A 111 -6.08 -4.17 19.37
N GLY A 112 -4.84 -4.35 18.93
CA GLY A 112 -4.06 -5.59 19.12
C GLY A 112 -4.60 -6.80 18.36
N GLN A 113 -5.55 -6.61 17.44
CA GLN A 113 -6.14 -7.67 16.61
C GLN A 113 -6.61 -7.09 15.27
N TRP A 114 -6.59 -7.93 14.23
CA TRP A 114 -7.10 -7.55 12.92
C TRP A 114 -8.58 -7.14 12.99
N LEU A 115 -8.89 -5.99 12.39
CA LEU A 115 -10.24 -5.47 12.20
C LEU A 115 -10.48 -5.30 10.70
N GLU A 116 -11.67 -5.65 10.23
CA GLU A 116 -12.04 -5.41 8.85
C GLU A 116 -12.16 -3.90 8.56
N PRO A 117 -11.63 -3.41 7.41
CA PRO A 117 -11.75 -2.03 6.98
C PRO A 117 -13.18 -1.62 6.61
#